data_AF-E4XUJ7-F1
#
_entry.id   AF-E4XUJ7-F1
#
_cell.length_a   1.000
_cell.length_b   1.000
_cell.length_c   1.000
_cell.angle_alpha   90.00
_cell.angle_beta   90.00
_cell.angle_gamma   90.00
#
_symmetry.space_group_name_H-M   'P 1'
#
loop_
_entity.id
_entity.type
_entity.pdbx_description
1 polymer ?
#
loop_
_entity_poly.entity_id
_entity_poly.type
_entity_poly.pdbx_seq_one_letter_code
_entity_poly.pdbx_strand_id
1 'polypeptide(L)'
;MQTEPFLFLSAVQALTVFALKRREIFDNLVEFLKNQASQNPALAVQVGEVLSRACKELGDMAPCYASTLIPVLLSLAANKKIDDMVVSSAISAAADLLPLCKFLIQDIEHEIGAAIVGFLSPSNEEGVRCAACLLAKQIFAVIGASFSTLVGGIVLDCLSST
;
A
#
# COMPACT_ATOMS: atom_id res chain seq x y z
N MET A 1 6.91 -23.43 -17.13
CA MET A 1 6.14 -22.61 -18.08
C MET A 1 6.40 -21.15 -17.72
N GLN A 2 7.17 -20.44 -18.54
CA GLN A 2 7.44 -19.02 -18.34
C GLN A 2 6.21 -18.25 -18.82
N THR A 3 5.38 -17.78 -17.89
CA THR A 3 4.30 -16.85 -18.24
C THR A 3 4.95 -15.53 -18.63
N GLU A 4 4.74 -15.10 -19.88
CA GLU A 4 5.18 -13.80 -20.40
C GLU A 4 4.81 -12.68 -19.40
N PRO A 5 5.78 -11.94 -18.83
CA PRO A 5 5.54 -10.93 -17.79
C PRO A 5 4.49 -9.89 -18.24
N PHE A 6 4.47 -9.56 -19.53
CA PHE A 6 3.50 -8.66 -20.13
C PHE A 6 2.07 -9.20 -20.08
N LEU A 7 1.87 -10.49 -20.35
CA LEU A 7 0.56 -11.12 -20.30
C LEU A 7 0.03 -11.14 -18.87
N PHE A 8 0.93 -11.39 -17.90
CA PHE A 8 0.62 -11.39 -16.48
C PHE A 8 0.22 -10.00 -15.97
N LEU A 9 1.00 -8.96 -16.28
CA LEU A 9 0.66 -7.59 -15.90
C LEU A 9 -0.65 -7.12 -16.53
N SER A 10 -0.87 -7.45 -17.80
CA SER A 10 -2.12 -7.15 -18.52
C SER A 10 -3.32 -7.86 -17.88
N ALA A 11 -3.13 -9.12 -17.46
CA ALA A 11 -4.16 -9.89 -16.78
C ALA A 11 -4.51 -9.29 -15.40
N VAL A 12 -3.52 -8.87 -14.61
CA VAL A 12 -3.77 -8.23 -13.30
C VAL A 12 -4.44 -6.86 -13.49
N GLN A 13 -4.07 -6.10 -14.53
CA GLN A 13 -4.75 -4.84 -14.88
C GLN A 13 -6.21 -5.08 -15.25
N ALA A 14 -6.49 -6.07 -16.10
CA ALA A 14 -7.85 -6.48 -16.44
C ALA A 14 -8.63 -6.94 -15.20
N LEU A 15 -8.01 -7.76 -14.34
CA LEU A 15 -8.62 -8.22 -13.09
C LEU A 15 -8.93 -7.08 -12.13
N THR A 16 -8.14 -6.01 -12.12
CA THR A 16 -8.46 -4.87 -11.26
C THR A 16 -9.65 -4.06 -11.77
N VAL A 17 -9.83 -3.99 -13.09
CA VAL A 17 -11.08 -3.47 -13.68
C VAL A 17 -12.28 -4.34 -13.30
N PHE A 18 -12.10 -5.66 -13.13
CA PHE A 18 -13.14 -6.54 -12.60
C PHE A 18 -13.35 -6.40 -11.08
N ALA A 19 -12.31 -6.12 -10.30
CA ALA A 19 -12.38 -5.89 -8.86
C ALA A 19 -13.23 -4.66 -8.48
N LEU A 20 -13.32 -3.66 -9.37
CA LEU A 20 -14.29 -2.55 -9.26
C LEU A 20 -15.75 -3.03 -9.15
N LYS A 21 -16.06 -4.22 -9.67
CA LYS A 21 -17.42 -4.77 -9.69
C LYS A 21 -17.68 -5.84 -8.63
N ARG A 22 -16.63 -6.48 -8.09
CA ARG A 22 -16.76 -7.53 -7.06
C ARG A 22 -15.56 -7.57 -6.11
N ARG A 23 -15.84 -7.34 -4.82
CA ARG A 23 -14.86 -7.40 -3.72
C ARG A 23 -14.19 -8.77 -3.57
N GLU A 24 -14.94 -9.85 -3.79
CA GLU A 24 -14.45 -11.24 -3.68
C GLU A 24 -13.21 -11.51 -4.57
N ILE A 25 -13.17 -10.90 -5.76
CA ILE A 25 -12.05 -11.07 -6.70
C ILE A 25 -10.77 -10.44 -6.14
N PHE A 26 -10.91 -9.29 -5.47
CA PHE A 26 -9.79 -8.63 -4.82
C PHE A 26 -9.25 -9.46 -3.66
N ASP A 27 -10.14 -9.99 -2.80
CA ASP A 27 -9.75 -10.80 -1.66
C ASP A 27 -8.98 -12.06 -2.11
N ASN A 28 -9.46 -12.72 -3.18
CA ASN A 28 -8.77 -13.85 -3.80
C ASN A 28 -7.38 -13.48 -4.35
N LEU A 29 -7.21 -12.27 -4.90
CA LEU A 29 -5.91 -11.78 -5.38
C LEU A 29 -4.95 -11.47 -4.23
N VAL A 30 -5.45 -10.91 -3.13
CA VAL A 30 -4.65 -10.70 -1.92
C VAL A 30 -4.24 -12.04 -1.31
N GLU A 31 -5.13 -13.03 -1.29
CA GLU A 31 -4.81 -14.38 -0.83
C GLU A 31 -3.77 -15.06 -1.74
N PHE A 32 -3.92 -14.92 -3.07
CA PHE A 32 -2.92 -15.38 -4.02
C PHE A 32 -1.54 -14.75 -3.75
N LEU A 33 -1.49 -13.45 -3.50
CA LEU A 33 -0.26 -12.73 -3.18
C LEU A 33 0.37 -13.23 -1.88
N LYS A 34 -0.43 -13.46 -0.83
CA LYS A 34 0.04 -14.06 0.43
C LYS A 34 0.59 -15.47 0.23
N ASN A 35 -0.03 -16.29 -0.62
CA ASN A 35 0.45 -17.63 -0.94
C ASN A 35 1.75 -17.59 -1.75
N GLN A 36 1.86 -16.66 -2.70
CA GLN A 36 3.08 -16.46 -3.50
C GLN A 36 4.23 -15.85 -2.71
N ALA A 37 3.98 -15.15 -1.60
CA ALA A 37 4.99 -14.62 -0.69
C ALA A 37 6.04 -15.67 -0.28
N SER A 38 5.60 -16.91 -0.09
CA SER A 38 6.45 -18.02 0.34
C SER A 38 7.11 -18.76 -0.83
N GLN A 39 6.46 -18.80 -2.00
CA GLN A 39 6.92 -19.57 -3.17
C GLN A 39 7.82 -18.74 -4.10
N ASN A 40 7.38 -17.53 -4.44
CA ASN A 40 8.10 -16.60 -5.31
C ASN A 40 7.85 -15.15 -4.84
N PRO A 41 8.66 -14.67 -3.88
CA PRO A 41 8.43 -13.37 -3.28
C PRO A 41 8.62 -12.20 -4.26
N ALA A 42 9.50 -12.35 -5.27
CA ALA A 42 9.68 -11.34 -6.30
C ALA A 42 8.42 -11.14 -7.14
N LEU A 43 7.77 -12.25 -7.53
CA LEU A 43 6.49 -12.21 -8.22
C LEU A 43 5.37 -11.66 -7.31
N ALA A 44 5.37 -12.00 -6.02
CA ALA A 44 4.39 -11.48 -5.07
C ALA A 44 4.44 -9.94 -4.96
N VAL A 45 5.65 -9.36 -4.92
CA VAL A 45 5.82 -7.90 -4.92
C VAL A 45 5.35 -7.26 -6.23
N GLN A 46 5.68 -7.86 -7.38
CA GLN A 46 5.20 -7.36 -8.67
C GLN A 46 3.67 -7.37 -8.76
N VAL A 47 3.01 -8.43 -8.29
CA VAL A 47 1.54 -8.49 -8.19
C VAL A 47 1.02 -7.38 -7.27
N GLY A 48 1.66 -7.22 -6.12
CA GLY A 48 1.30 -6.20 -5.13
C GLY A 48 1.38 -4.78 -5.68
N GLU A 49 2.40 -4.48 -6.48
CA GLU A 49 2.52 -3.19 -7.17
C GLU A 49 1.39 -2.94 -8.16
N VAL A 50 1.02 -3.95 -8.97
CA VAL A 50 -0.06 -3.76 -9.94
C VAL A 50 -1.38 -3.55 -9.21
N LEU A 51 -1.64 -4.33 -8.16
CA LEU A 51 -2.80 -4.13 -7.30
C LEU A 51 -2.80 -2.73 -6.67
N SER A 52 -1.62 -2.23 -6.27
CA SER A 52 -1.48 -0.90 -5.68
C SER A 52 -1.81 0.22 -6.67
N ARG A 53 -1.24 0.13 -7.90
CA ARG A 53 -1.54 1.09 -8.97
C ARG A 53 -3.02 1.09 -9.30
N ALA A 54 -3.60 -0.09 -9.39
CA ALA A 54 -4.98 -0.20 -9.78
C ALA A 54 -5.95 0.14 -8.64
N CYS A 55 -5.53 0.06 -7.38
CA CYS A 55 -6.26 0.66 -6.24
C CYS A 55 -6.41 2.19 -6.35
N LYS A 56 -5.42 2.90 -6.92
CA LYS A 56 -5.52 4.35 -7.15
C LYS A 56 -6.67 4.71 -8.11
N GLU A 57 -7.02 3.79 -9.01
CA GLU A 57 -8.12 3.98 -9.97
C GLU A 57 -9.51 3.64 -9.37
N LEU A 58 -9.59 3.11 -8.14
CA LEU A 58 -10.85 2.67 -7.52
C LEU A 58 -11.68 3.80 -6.87
N GLY A 59 -11.22 5.05 -6.95
CA GLY A 59 -11.93 6.21 -6.42
C GLY A 59 -12.32 6.04 -4.94
N ASP A 60 -13.63 6.12 -4.65
CA ASP A 60 -14.15 6.07 -3.28
C ASP A 60 -13.99 4.72 -2.57
N MET A 61 -13.76 3.62 -3.30
CA MET A 61 -13.51 2.30 -2.70
C MET A 61 -12.02 2.07 -2.38
N ALA A 62 -11.12 2.92 -2.89
CA ALA A 62 -9.68 2.80 -2.69
C ALA A 62 -9.25 2.66 -1.21
N PRO A 63 -9.85 3.37 -0.23
CA PRO A 63 -9.43 3.28 1.18
C PRO A 63 -9.52 1.85 1.75
N CYS A 64 -10.60 1.12 1.47
CA CYS A 64 -10.84 -0.23 1.99
C CYS A 64 -9.83 -1.26 1.48
N TYR A 65 -9.40 -1.08 0.23
CA TYR A 65 -8.45 -1.96 -0.42
C TYR A 65 -7.01 -1.60 -0.04
N ALA A 66 -6.70 -0.30 0.05
CA ALA A 66 -5.40 0.19 0.51
C ALA A 66 -5.10 -0.25 1.95
N SER A 67 -6.08 -0.16 2.86
CA SER A 67 -5.90 -0.63 4.26
C SER A 67 -5.63 -2.14 4.36
N THR A 68 -6.09 -2.92 3.38
CA THR A 68 -5.82 -4.36 3.31
C THR A 68 -4.45 -4.66 2.66
N LEU A 69 -4.06 -3.92 1.62
CA LEU A 69 -2.81 -4.17 0.87
C LEU A 69 -1.56 -3.72 1.60
N ILE A 70 -1.60 -2.56 2.27
CA ILE A 70 -0.42 -1.96 2.92
C ILE A 70 0.23 -2.94 3.91
N PRO A 71 -0.50 -3.55 4.88
CA PRO A 71 0.10 -4.52 5.80
C PRO A 71 0.73 -5.72 5.09
N VAL A 72 0.12 -6.18 3.99
CA VAL A 72 0.61 -7.34 3.23
C VAL A 72 1.90 -7.00 2.48
N LEU A 73 1.99 -5.83 1.86
CA LEU A 73 3.20 -5.34 1.20
C LEU A 73 4.35 -5.13 2.19
N LEU A 74 4.06 -4.56 3.36
CA LEU A 74 5.07 -4.37 4.41
C LEU A 74 5.52 -5.71 5.00
N SER A 75 4.61 -6.66 5.18
CA SER A 75 4.95 -8.03 5.59
C SER A 75 5.79 -8.76 4.54
N LEU A 76 5.54 -8.54 3.25
CA LEU A 76 6.37 -9.05 2.17
C LEU A 76 7.78 -8.46 2.23
N ALA A 77 7.88 -7.13 2.36
CA ALA A 77 9.14 -6.41 2.46
C ALA A 77 9.99 -6.86 3.67
N ALA A 78 9.36 -7.31 4.75
CA ALA A 78 10.07 -7.81 5.94
C ALA A 78 10.70 -9.20 5.74
N ASN A 79 10.45 -9.88 4.61
CA ASN A 79 11.00 -11.20 4.33
C ASN A 79 12.48 -11.10 3.91
N LYS A 80 13.37 -11.67 4.73
CA LYS A 80 14.84 -11.64 4.55
C LYS A 80 15.36 -12.40 3.31
N LYS A 81 14.49 -13.08 2.55
CA LYS A 81 14.88 -13.87 1.36
C LYS A 81 14.76 -13.08 0.06
N ILE A 82 14.44 -11.79 0.14
CA ILE A 82 14.14 -10.94 -1.00
C ILE A 82 15.32 -9.99 -1.24
N ASP A 83 15.59 -9.67 -2.51
CA ASP A 83 16.54 -8.63 -2.90
C ASP A 83 16.11 -7.26 -2.36
N ASP A 84 17.06 -6.48 -1.84
CA ASP A 84 16.85 -5.13 -1.31
C ASP A 84 16.12 -4.22 -2.31
N MET A 85 16.36 -4.40 -3.61
CA MET A 85 15.66 -3.64 -4.66
C MET A 85 14.15 -3.94 -4.66
N VAL A 86 13.79 -5.21 -4.49
CA VAL A 86 12.39 -5.66 -4.46
C VAL A 86 11.73 -5.26 -3.14
N VAL A 87 12.47 -5.30 -2.03
CA VAL A 87 12.02 -4.77 -0.73
C VAL A 87 11.71 -3.27 -0.83
N SER A 88 12.63 -2.48 -1.39
CA SER A 88 12.44 -1.04 -1.61
C SER A 88 11.20 -0.74 -2.47
N SER A 89 10.97 -1.55 -3.52
CA SER A 89 9.80 -1.43 -4.38
C SER A 89 8.49 -1.71 -3.65
N ALA A 90 8.44 -2.77 -2.83
CA ALA A 90 7.28 -3.12 -2.01
C ALA A 90 6.95 -2.03 -0.98
N ILE A 91 7.95 -1.47 -0.30
CA ILE A 91 7.78 -0.37 0.65
C ILE A 91 7.29 0.89 -0.07
N SER A 92 7.83 1.19 -1.24
CA SER A 92 7.41 2.34 -2.05
C SER A 92 5.97 2.19 -2.52
N ALA A 93 5.55 0.99 -2.93
CA ALA A 93 4.17 0.70 -3.29
C ALA A 93 3.21 0.89 -2.11
N ALA A 94 3.61 0.48 -0.90
CA ALA A 94 2.84 0.71 0.31
C ALA A 94 2.75 2.22 0.66
N ALA A 95 3.85 2.96 0.53
CA ALA A 95 3.88 4.41 0.76
C ALA A 95 2.95 5.15 -0.21
N ASP A 96 2.89 4.71 -1.45
CA ASP A 96 2.04 5.25 -2.51
C ASP A 96 0.53 5.03 -2.28
N LEU A 97 0.17 4.00 -1.52
CA LEU A 97 -1.20 3.68 -1.14
C LEU A 97 -1.68 4.46 0.09
N LEU A 98 -0.76 4.88 0.96
CA LEU A 98 -1.08 5.54 2.22
C LEU A 98 -2.05 6.74 2.07
N PRO A 99 -1.87 7.65 1.09
CA PRO A 99 -2.80 8.76 0.88
C PRO A 99 -4.24 8.34 0.54
N LEU A 100 -4.43 7.12 0.03
CA LEU A 100 -5.76 6.60 -0.30
C LEU A 100 -6.52 6.12 0.94
N CYS A 101 -5.85 5.76 2.04
CA CYS A 101 -6.50 5.21 3.23
C CYS A 101 -7.41 6.21 3.95
N LYS A 102 -7.22 7.54 3.75
CA LYS A 102 -8.00 8.60 4.42
C LYS A 102 -8.09 8.30 5.94
N PHE A 103 -9.30 8.14 6.46
CA PHE A 103 -9.56 7.88 7.88
C PHE A 103 -9.25 6.44 8.34
N LEU A 104 -9.07 5.48 7.42
CA LEU A 104 -8.76 4.08 7.74
C LEU A 104 -7.29 3.83 8.11
N ILE A 105 -6.47 4.89 8.21
CA ILE A 105 -5.07 4.76 8.64
C ILE A 105 -4.96 4.22 10.07
N GLN A 106 -5.93 4.52 10.93
CA GLN A 106 -5.92 4.07 12.33
C GLN A 106 -5.84 2.54 12.47
N ASP A 107 -6.41 1.81 11.51
CA ASP A 107 -6.40 0.34 11.53
C ASP A 107 -5.03 -0.27 11.19
N ILE A 108 -4.12 0.53 10.62
CA ILE A 108 -2.82 0.07 10.09
C ILE A 108 -1.63 0.89 10.62
N GLU A 109 -1.86 1.81 11.56
CA GLU A 109 -0.85 2.75 12.06
C GLU A 109 0.30 2.02 12.78
N HIS A 110 -0.02 0.92 13.47
CA HIS A 110 0.95 0.13 14.20
C HIS A 110 1.90 -0.62 13.25
N GLU A 111 1.38 -1.22 12.20
CA GLU A 111 2.15 -1.91 11.15
C GLU A 111 3.06 -0.94 10.42
N ILE A 112 2.57 0.25 10.09
CA ILE A 112 3.37 1.29 9.43
C ILE A 112 4.48 1.78 10.37
N GLY A 113 4.16 2.04 11.64
CA GLY A 113 5.15 2.46 12.64
C GLY A 113 6.26 1.43 12.84
N ALA A 114 5.89 0.15 12.97
CA ALA A 114 6.84 -0.95 13.09
C ALA A 114 7.73 -1.07 11.84
N ALA A 115 7.13 -0.93 10.64
CA ALA A 115 7.87 -0.97 9.38
C ALA A 115 8.86 0.19 9.27
N ILE A 116 8.47 1.43 9.60
CA ILE A 116 9.36 2.59 9.55
C ILE A 116 10.57 2.38 10.47
N VAL A 117 10.35 1.97 11.72
CA VAL A 117 11.44 1.72 12.68
C VAL A 117 12.36 0.58 12.21
N GLY A 118 11.78 -0.49 11.67
CA GLY A 118 12.55 -1.64 11.17
C GLY A 118 13.39 -1.30 9.94
N PHE A 119 12.81 -0.63 8.95
CA PHE A 119 13.47 -0.35 7.67
C PHE A 119 14.42 0.84 7.71
N LEU A 120 14.24 1.81 8.62
CA LEU A 120 15.21 2.90 8.83
C LEU A 120 16.50 2.48 9.54
N SER A 121 16.60 1.24 10.02
CA SER A 121 17.82 0.73 10.64
C SER A 121 19.04 0.92 9.71
N PRO A 122 20.19 1.38 10.23
CA PRO A 122 21.41 1.57 9.44
C PRO A 122 21.99 0.26 8.87
N SER A 123 21.50 -0.89 9.33
CA SER A 123 21.83 -2.21 8.78
C SER A 123 21.27 -2.46 7.38
N ASN A 124 20.24 -1.71 6.97
CA ASN A 124 19.57 -1.92 5.69
C ASN A 124 20.24 -1.11 4.57
N GLU A 125 20.09 -1.59 3.35
CA GLU A 125 20.58 -0.97 2.12
C GLU A 125 19.96 0.43 1.90
N GLU A 126 20.67 1.30 1.18
CA GLU A 126 20.27 2.70 1.02
C GLU A 126 18.90 2.85 0.35
N GLY A 127 18.63 2.04 -0.68
CA GLY A 127 17.34 2.00 -1.38
C GLY A 127 16.16 1.67 -0.44
N VAL A 128 16.36 0.73 0.49
CA VAL A 128 15.35 0.35 1.49
C VAL A 128 15.10 1.47 2.49
N ARG A 129 16.16 2.14 2.97
CA ARG A 129 16.03 3.28 3.90
C ARG A 129 15.33 4.47 3.24
N CYS A 130 15.64 4.75 1.98
CA CYS A 130 14.99 5.81 1.21
C CYS A 130 13.48 5.54 1.01
N ALA A 131 13.11 4.29 0.70
CA ALA A 131 11.71 3.88 0.63
C ALA A 131 11.00 4.00 1.98
N ALA A 132 11.67 3.63 3.09
CA ALA A 132 11.12 3.81 4.43
C ALA A 132 10.95 5.30 4.81
N CYS A 133 11.87 6.17 4.37
CA CYS A 133 11.73 7.62 4.53
C CYS A 133 10.55 8.17 3.72
N LEU A 134 10.30 7.65 2.50
CA LEU A 134 9.10 7.96 1.72
C LEU A 134 7.82 7.53 2.47
N LEU A 135 7.80 6.33 3.03
CA LEU A 135 6.68 5.85 3.86
C LEU A 135 6.43 6.78 5.06
N ALA A 136 7.49 7.18 5.77
CA ALA A 136 7.42 8.14 6.87
C ALA A 136 6.90 9.51 6.42
N LYS A 137 7.39 10.02 5.28
CA LYS A 137 6.90 11.28 4.71
C LYS A 137 5.40 11.22 4.40
N GLN A 138 4.93 10.12 3.81
CA GLN A 138 3.53 9.98 3.44
C GLN A 138 2.63 9.91 4.67
N ILE A 139 3.01 9.22 5.75
CA ILE A 139 2.18 9.17 6.96
C ILE A 139 2.00 10.55 7.60
N PHE A 140 3.07 11.36 7.66
CA PHE A 140 2.96 12.73 8.14
C PHE A 140 2.07 13.60 7.25
N ALA A 141 2.14 13.41 5.93
CA ALA A 141 1.30 14.14 4.99
C ALA A 141 -0.20 13.81 5.19
N VAL A 142 -0.56 12.53 5.37
CA VAL A 142 -1.97 12.15 5.54
C VAL A 142 -2.52 12.59 6.89
N ILE A 143 -1.74 12.46 7.97
CA ILE A 143 -2.15 12.95 9.29
C ILE A 143 -2.34 14.48 9.25
N GLY A 144 -1.41 15.21 8.63
CA GLY A 144 -1.51 16.66 8.46
C GLY A 144 -2.72 17.10 7.64
N ALA A 145 -3.04 16.39 6.55
CA ALA A 145 -4.23 16.65 5.74
C ALA A 145 -5.53 16.37 6.52
N SER A 146 -5.56 15.28 7.29
CA SER A 146 -6.73 14.93 8.11
C SER A 146 -7.00 16.01 9.16
N PHE A 147 -5.94 16.53 9.79
CA PHE A 147 -6.04 17.60 10.78
C PHE A 147 -6.55 18.91 10.18
N SER A 148 -6.04 19.34 9.01
CA SER A 148 -6.49 20.58 8.36
C SER A 148 -7.96 20.51 7.92
N THR A 149 -8.42 19.36 7.44
CA THR A 149 -9.81 19.16 7.03
C THR A 149 -10.77 19.23 8.22
N LEU A 150 -10.37 18.64 9.36
CA LEU A 150 -11.16 18.63 10.60
C LEU A 150 -11.27 20.03 11.22
N VAL A 151 -10.17 20.80 11.24
CA VAL A 151 -10.18 22.19 11.68
C VAL A 151 -11.03 23.06 10.74
N GLY A 152 -10.92 22.87 9.42
CA GLY A 152 -11.74 23.56 8.44
C GLY A 152 -13.25 23.30 8.61
N GLY A 153 -13.63 22.05 8.88
CA GLY A 153 -15.02 21.68 9.17
C GLY A 153 -15.58 22.34 10.41
N ILE A 154 -14.84 22.31 11.53
CA ILE A 154 -15.26 22.97 12.79
C ILE A 154 -15.44 24.48 12.58
N VAL A 155 -14.52 25.13 11.87
CA VAL A 155 -14.61 26.58 11.61
C VAL A 155 -15.81 26.92 10.72
N LEU A 156 -16.12 26.10 9.71
CA LEU A 156 -17.31 26.29 8.86
C LEU A 156 -18.62 26.06 9.63
N ASP A 157 -18.67 25.03 10.48
CA ASP A 157 -19.83 24.72 11.31
C ASP A 157 -20.09 25.84 12.34
N CYS A 158 -19.03 26.43 12.91
CA CYS A 158 -19.15 27.61 13.77
C CYS A 158 -19.66 28.86 13.03
N LEU A 159 -19.31 29.03 11.75
CA LEU A 159 -19.77 30.17 10.94
C LEU A 159 -21.21 30.03 10.45
N SER A 160 -21.73 28.81 10.29
CA SER A 160 -23.11 28.57 9.83
C SER A 160 -24.17 28.59 10.95
N SER A 161 -23.75 28.57 12.21
CA SER A 161 -24.62 28.69 13.39
C SER A 161 -24.76 30.12 13.93
N THR A 162 -24.38 31.14 13.16
CA THR A 162 -24.54 32.57 13.49
C THR A 162 -25.46 33.25 12.49
#